data_AF-A0A7Y4ZIM4-F1
#
_entry.id   AF-A0A7Y4ZIM4-F1
#
_cell.length_a   1.000
_cell.length_b   1.000
_cell.length_c   1.000
_cell.angle_alpha   90.00
_cell.angle_beta   90.00
_cell.angle_gamma   90.00
#
_symmetry.space_group_name_H-M   'P 1'
#
loop_
_entity.id
_entity.type
_entity.pdbx_description
1 polymer ?
#
loop_
_entity_poly.entity_id
_entity_poly.type
_entity_poly.pdbx_seq_one_letter_code
_entity_poly.pdbx_strand_id
1 'polypeptide(L)'
;MPDLLERTHQFVIGGILEEVRGFNQRQLAEEMKKSELLTAEPALAEPLRRLEDHPLLRGCLAAFDLDAAHFEKRAAAFAEIFQGDGGTPVAEAKAALLACGDYSQRNRTGKFQFASDSREVWRDLLTKNGSPDFPKTQAALQTLLDAVAASDDGQVQDRLRGVINRYLAERQQARAFDWRYYLVRYDEMRTGDSGLYAGSNGEMGFSVCMLRKSQMNSYYRDPFLFAIYQRSGAQVQKDAVDPWFYGFAADERWLELGSNGAQIRCVTGGFLVKPPTLASCGAAFERVVAKYGIDANGLVPVPQETKEGELCDTDDRVELGVRLLADLHAMQPG
;
A
#
# COMPACT_ATOMS: atom_id res chain seq x y z
N MET A 1 25.71 -8.30 -33.65
CA MET A 1 25.39 -6.85 -33.67
C MET A 1 24.93 -6.32 -35.03
N PRO A 2 25.44 -6.76 -36.20
CA PRO A 2 24.94 -6.29 -37.51
C PRO A 2 23.43 -6.55 -37.70
N ASP A 3 22.99 -7.77 -37.39
CA ASP A 3 21.58 -8.18 -37.47
C ASP A 3 20.62 -7.33 -36.65
N LEU A 4 21.04 -6.80 -35.49
CA LEU A 4 20.13 -6.03 -34.64
C LEU A 4 19.92 -4.63 -35.23
N LEU A 5 20.96 -4.03 -35.79
CA LEU A 5 20.90 -2.70 -36.42
C LEU A 5 20.11 -2.72 -37.73
N GLU A 6 20.33 -3.74 -38.56
CA GLU A 6 19.57 -3.96 -39.80
C GLU A 6 18.06 -4.11 -39.51
N ARG A 7 17.72 -4.87 -38.46
CA ARG A 7 16.34 -5.10 -38.04
C ARG A 7 15.70 -3.85 -37.44
N THR A 8 16.44 -3.10 -36.61
CA THR A 8 15.96 -1.80 -36.10
C THR A 8 15.71 -0.84 -37.26
N HIS A 9 16.57 -0.81 -38.28
CA HIS A 9 16.37 0.03 -39.47
C HIS A 9 15.11 -0.37 -40.25
N GLN A 10 14.89 -1.67 -40.49
CA GLN A 10 13.68 -2.17 -41.14
C GLN A 10 12.41 -1.87 -40.33
N PHE A 11 12.47 -1.97 -39.01
CA PHE A 11 11.36 -1.59 -38.13
C PHE A 11 11.08 -0.08 -38.18
N VAL A 12 12.10 0.77 -38.01
CA VAL A 12 11.95 2.24 -37.97
C VAL A 12 11.44 2.79 -39.31
N ILE A 13 11.87 2.21 -40.44
CA ILE A 13 11.44 2.67 -41.77
C ILE A 13 10.15 1.99 -42.24
N GLY A 14 9.98 0.70 -41.97
CA GLY A 14 8.91 -0.13 -42.51
C GLY A 14 7.69 -0.30 -41.61
N GLY A 15 7.81 -0.04 -40.30
CA GLY A 15 6.70 -0.17 -39.33
C GLY A 15 6.20 -1.60 -39.09
N ILE A 16 6.88 -2.63 -39.63
CA ILE A 16 6.44 -4.03 -39.54
C ILE A 16 6.91 -4.64 -38.22
N LEU A 17 6.00 -4.83 -37.26
CA LEU A 17 6.27 -5.40 -35.93
C LEU A 17 6.29 -6.95 -35.92
N GLU A 18 5.62 -7.59 -36.88
CA GLU A 18 5.31 -9.02 -36.87
C GLU A 18 6.53 -9.94 -37.14
N GLU A 19 7.61 -9.40 -37.71
CA GLU A 19 8.77 -10.19 -38.15
C GLU A 19 10.01 -10.02 -37.26
N VAL A 20 9.92 -9.23 -36.19
CA VAL A 20 11.10 -8.81 -35.41
C VAL A 20 11.52 -9.86 -34.36
N ARG A 21 12.33 -10.84 -34.78
CA ARG A 21 12.90 -11.86 -33.87
C ARG A 21 14.03 -11.28 -33.00
N GLY A 22 14.02 -11.64 -31.71
CA GLY A 22 15.06 -11.27 -30.73
C GLY A 22 14.70 -10.11 -29.80
N PHE A 23 13.53 -9.50 -30.00
CA PHE A 23 12.99 -8.45 -29.12
C PHE A 23 12.08 -9.05 -28.05
N ASN A 24 11.89 -8.31 -26.97
CA ASN A 24 11.01 -8.72 -25.88
C ASN A 24 9.57 -8.83 -26.38
N GLN A 25 9.03 -10.04 -26.38
CA GLN A 25 7.70 -10.34 -26.92
C GLN A 25 6.57 -9.55 -26.22
N ARG A 26 6.73 -9.20 -24.94
CA ARG A 26 5.75 -8.38 -24.24
C ARG A 26 5.75 -6.94 -24.74
N GLN A 27 6.92 -6.40 -25.05
CA GLN A 27 7.04 -5.05 -25.62
C GLN A 27 6.47 -5.04 -27.04
N LEU A 28 6.79 -6.04 -27.87
CA LEU A 28 6.19 -6.15 -29.20
C LEU A 28 4.67 -6.23 -29.16
N ALA A 29 4.11 -7.08 -28.29
CA ALA A 29 2.66 -7.18 -28.13
C ALA A 29 2.01 -5.87 -27.66
N GLU A 30 2.73 -5.08 -26.85
CA GLU A 30 2.29 -3.76 -26.44
C GLU A 30 2.30 -2.76 -27.61
N GLU A 31 3.40 -2.69 -28.36
CA GLU A 31 3.51 -1.84 -29.56
C GLU A 31 2.46 -2.17 -30.62
N MET A 32 2.15 -3.46 -30.81
CA MET A 32 1.07 -3.89 -31.70
C MET A 32 -0.29 -3.33 -31.25
N LYS A 33 -0.63 -3.43 -29.96
CA LYS A 33 -1.90 -2.89 -29.45
C LYS A 33 -1.97 -1.37 -29.56
N LYS A 34 -0.86 -0.66 -29.40
CA LYS A 34 -0.80 0.79 -29.64
C LYS A 34 -1.06 1.12 -31.10
N SER A 35 -0.44 0.37 -32.02
CA SER A 35 -0.65 0.53 -33.45
C SER A 35 -2.10 0.24 -33.87
N GLU A 36 -2.70 -0.82 -33.32
CA GLU A 36 -4.12 -1.16 -33.50
C GLU A 36 -5.03 -0.01 -33.03
N LEU A 37 -4.79 0.52 -31.82
CA LEU A 37 -5.54 1.67 -31.29
C LEU A 37 -5.45 2.88 -32.21
N LEU A 38 -4.25 3.25 -32.67
CA LEU A 38 -4.06 4.44 -33.52
C LEU A 38 -4.57 4.25 -34.95
N THR A 39 -4.62 3.01 -35.44
CA THR A 39 -5.24 2.69 -36.72
C THR A 39 -6.76 2.84 -36.64
N ALA A 40 -7.35 2.38 -35.54
CA ALA A 40 -8.78 2.51 -35.30
C ALA A 40 -9.19 3.96 -34.99
N GLU A 41 -8.41 4.66 -34.14
CA GLU A 41 -8.72 5.99 -33.62
C GLU A 41 -7.50 6.92 -33.69
N PRO A 42 -7.15 7.48 -34.87
CA PRO A 42 -5.98 8.33 -35.05
C PRO A 42 -5.95 9.59 -34.15
N ALA A 43 -7.11 10.05 -33.70
CA ALA A 43 -7.22 11.20 -32.80
C ALA A 43 -6.54 10.96 -31.43
N LEU A 44 -6.38 9.70 -31.02
CA LEU A 44 -5.73 9.33 -29.75
C LEU A 44 -4.20 9.37 -29.80
N ALA A 45 -3.60 9.71 -30.94
CA ALA A 45 -2.14 9.81 -31.10
C ALA A 45 -1.50 10.76 -30.10
N GLU A 46 -2.10 11.93 -29.87
CA GLU A 46 -1.55 12.92 -28.95
C GLU A 46 -1.64 12.49 -27.47
N PRO A 47 -2.81 12.05 -26.95
CA PRO A 47 -2.88 11.45 -25.62
C PRO A 47 -1.91 10.29 -25.40
N LEU A 48 -1.75 9.41 -26.40
CA LEU A 48 -0.84 8.26 -26.32
C LEU A 48 0.62 8.72 -26.17
N ARG A 49 1.09 9.61 -27.05
CA ARG A 49 2.47 10.13 -26.98
C ARG A 49 2.78 10.78 -25.64
N ARG A 50 1.86 11.58 -25.11
CA ARG A 50 2.03 12.22 -23.79
C ARG A 50 2.21 11.20 -22.66
N LEU A 51 1.46 10.09 -22.69
CA LEU A 51 1.65 9.01 -21.73
C LEU A 51 2.99 8.30 -21.93
N GLU A 52 3.40 8.04 -23.17
CA GLU A 52 4.70 7.41 -23.45
C GLU A 52 5.87 8.24 -22.92
N ASP A 53 5.81 9.56 -23.13
CA ASP A 53 6.81 10.51 -22.63
C ASP A 53 6.78 10.67 -21.11
N HIS A 54 5.73 10.18 -20.44
CA HIS A 54 5.60 10.31 -19.00
C HIS A 54 6.75 9.58 -18.28
N PRO A 55 7.49 10.21 -17.35
CA PRO A 55 8.74 9.60 -16.88
C PRO A 55 8.56 8.40 -15.92
N LEU A 56 7.33 8.14 -15.47
CA LEU A 56 6.96 6.88 -14.80
C LEU A 56 6.69 5.72 -15.76
N LEU A 57 6.35 6.01 -17.02
CA LEU A 57 5.95 5.01 -18.00
C LEU A 57 7.10 4.72 -18.98
N ARG A 58 7.84 5.76 -19.42
CA ARG A 58 9.00 5.65 -20.32
C ARG A 58 8.71 4.76 -21.53
N GLY A 59 7.60 5.02 -22.20
CA GLY A 59 7.11 4.28 -23.34
C GLY A 59 6.34 2.99 -23.01
N CYS A 60 6.32 2.53 -21.75
CA CYS A 60 5.55 1.34 -21.37
C CYS A 60 4.16 1.72 -20.83
N LEU A 61 3.14 1.42 -21.62
CA LEU A 61 1.72 1.60 -21.36
C LEU A 61 1.02 0.30 -20.95
N ALA A 62 1.77 -0.75 -20.57
CA ALA A 62 1.20 -2.04 -20.19
C ALA A 62 0.19 -1.96 -19.01
N ALA A 63 0.28 -0.94 -18.16
CA ALA A 63 -0.68 -0.69 -17.08
C ALA A 63 -2.02 -0.10 -17.54
N PHE A 64 -2.17 0.21 -18.83
CA PHE A 64 -3.40 0.73 -19.42
C PHE A 64 -4.05 -0.36 -20.29
N ASP A 65 -5.37 -0.50 -20.17
CA ASP A 65 -6.17 -1.07 -21.25
C ASP A 65 -6.36 0.02 -22.30
N LEU A 66 -5.81 -0.22 -23.49
CA LEU A 66 -5.90 0.68 -24.64
C LEU A 66 -7.32 0.69 -25.24
N ASP A 67 -8.33 0.82 -24.39
CA ASP A 67 -9.75 0.93 -24.75
C ASP A 67 -10.05 2.35 -25.23
N ALA A 68 -10.28 2.49 -26.54
CA ALA A 68 -10.54 3.76 -27.19
C ALA A 68 -11.62 4.61 -26.50
N ALA A 69 -12.67 3.99 -25.94
CA ALA A 69 -13.78 4.72 -25.34
C ALA A 69 -13.39 5.50 -24.07
N HIS A 70 -12.40 5.00 -23.33
CA HIS A 70 -11.97 5.55 -22.05
C HIS A 70 -10.54 6.10 -22.07
N PHE A 71 -9.74 5.74 -23.07
CA PHE A 71 -8.29 5.97 -23.09
C PHE A 71 -7.92 7.44 -22.91
N GLU A 72 -8.53 8.37 -23.65
CA GLU A 72 -8.20 9.80 -23.54
C GLU A 72 -8.46 10.34 -22.13
N LYS A 73 -9.60 9.98 -21.53
CA LYS A 73 -9.96 10.41 -20.17
C LYS A 73 -9.02 9.82 -19.12
N ARG A 74 -8.69 8.53 -19.25
CA ARG A 74 -7.72 7.86 -18.38
C ARG A 74 -6.32 8.45 -18.51
N ALA A 75 -5.90 8.80 -19.72
CA ALA A 75 -4.63 9.46 -19.98
C ALA A 75 -4.56 10.84 -19.32
N ALA A 76 -5.61 11.64 -19.44
CA ALA A 76 -5.73 12.94 -18.78
C ALA A 76 -5.68 12.79 -17.25
N ALA A 77 -6.51 11.91 -16.67
CA ALA A 77 -6.52 11.65 -15.24
C ALA A 77 -5.15 11.19 -14.71
N PHE A 78 -4.44 10.34 -15.47
CA PHE A 78 -3.11 9.88 -15.10
C PHE A 78 -2.11 11.04 -15.05
N ALA A 79 -2.12 11.91 -16.08
CA ALA A 79 -1.25 13.08 -16.13
C ALA A 79 -1.53 14.07 -14.97
N GLU A 80 -2.79 14.19 -14.57
CA GLU A 80 -3.19 15.02 -13.42
C GLU A 80 -2.71 14.43 -12.09
N ILE A 81 -2.87 13.13 -11.88
CA ILE A 81 -2.43 12.45 -10.65
C ILE A 81 -0.90 12.49 -10.54
N PHE A 82 -0.19 12.17 -11.63
CA PHE A 82 1.25 11.92 -11.61
C PHE A 82 2.08 13.06 -12.23
N GLN A 83 1.80 14.32 -11.90
CA GLN A 83 2.51 15.48 -12.48
C GLN A 83 4.04 15.28 -12.54
N GLY A 84 4.60 15.40 -13.75
CA GLY A 84 5.85 14.76 -14.18
C GLY A 84 7.13 15.03 -13.36
N ASP A 85 7.21 16.13 -12.62
CA ASP A 85 8.45 16.61 -11.98
C ASP A 85 8.32 17.12 -10.54
N GLY A 86 7.17 17.02 -9.86
CA GLY A 86 7.13 17.32 -8.42
C GLY A 86 5.78 17.54 -7.73
N GLY A 87 4.65 17.25 -8.37
CA GLY A 87 3.31 17.61 -7.86
C GLY A 87 2.39 16.44 -7.49
N THR A 88 2.83 15.18 -7.59
CA THR A 88 1.97 14.04 -7.24
C THR A 88 1.54 14.16 -5.78
N PRO A 89 0.24 14.12 -5.45
CA PRO A 89 -0.22 13.97 -4.07
C PRO A 89 0.06 12.52 -3.63
N VAL A 90 1.34 12.19 -3.41
CA VAL A 90 1.83 10.79 -3.29
C VAL A 90 1.11 10.06 -2.16
N ALA A 91 0.82 10.75 -1.05
CA ALA A 91 0.07 10.18 0.06
C ALA A 91 -1.34 9.75 -0.37
N GLU A 92 -2.11 10.64 -0.99
CA GLU A 92 -3.44 10.36 -1.50
C GLU A 92 -3.42 9.35 -2.65
N ALA A 93 -2.47 9.44 -3.59
CA ALA A 93 -2.34 8.51 -4.71
C ALA A 93 -2.09 7.07 -4.23
N LYS A 94 -1.19 6.88 -3.25
CA LYS A 94 -0.95 5.56 -2.63
C LYS A 94 -2.22 4.97 -2.00
N ALA A 95 -3.00 5.80 -1.30
CA ALA A 95 -4.20 5.36 -0.59
C ALA A 95 -5.38 5.10 -1.55
N ALA A 96 -5.60 6.01 -2.50
CA ALA A 96 -6.67 5.93 -3.48
C ALA A 96 -6.48 4.73 -4.41
N LEU A 97 -5.25 4.45 -4.86
CA LEU A 97 -4.97 3.25 -5.64
C LEU A 97 -5.29 1.97 -4.84
N LEU A 98 -4.98 1.96 -3.54
CA LEU A 98 -5.26 0.82 -2.66
C LEU A 98 -6.75 0.67 -2.34
N ALA A 99 -7.48 1.79 -2.24
CA ALA A 99 -8.94 1.82 -2.11
C ALA A 99 -9.61 1.19 -3.34
N CYS A 100 -9.09 1.46 -4.54
CA CYS A 100 -9.55 0.89 -5.80
C CYS A 100 -9.23 -0.61 -5.98
N GLY A 101 -8.27 -1.17 -5.24
CA GLY A 101 -8.00 -2.60 -5.24
C GLY A 101 -6.67 -2.98 -4.61
N ASP A 102 -6.50 -4.27 -4.29
CA ASP A 102 -5.19 -4.82 -3.93
C ASP A 102 -4.27 -4.82 -5.16
N TYR A 103 -3.48 -3.77 -5.33
CA TYR A 103 -2.52 -3.66 -6.43
C TYR A 103 -1.15 -4.28 -6.11
N SER A 104 -1.01 -4.98 -4.98
CA SER A 104 0.27 -5.50 -4.54
C SER A 104 0.87 -6.48 -5.54
N GLN A 105 2.18 -6.41 -5.73
CA GLN A 105 2.90 -7.37 -6.56
C GLN A 105 3.87 -8.18 -5.72
N ARG A 106 3.73 -9.52 -5.73
CA ARG A 106 4.65 -10.38 -4.98
C ARG A 106 5.99 -10.45 -5.70
N ASN A 107 7.06 -10.14 -4.97
CA ASN A 107 8.41 -10.29 -5.50
C ASN A 107 8.93 -11.73 -5.33
N ARG A 108 10.10 -12.03 -5.92
CA ARG A 108 10.70 -13.37 -5.88
C ARG A 108 10.99 -13.91 -4.47
N THR A 109 11.01 -13.04 -3.46
CA THR A 109 11.24 -13.40 -2.05
C THR A 109 9.94 -13.51 -1.24
N GLY A 110 8.78 -13.50 -1.91
CA GLY A 110 7.47 -13.62 -1.27
C GLY A 110 6.94 -12.35 -0.62
N LYS A 111 7.65 -11.22 -0.73
CA LYS A 111 7.26 -9.93 -0.16
C LYS A 111 6.30 -9.21 -1.10
N PHE A 112 5.43 -8.40 -0.53
CA PHE A 112 4.43 -7.60 -1.25
C PHE A 112 5.00 -6.22 -1.54
N GLN A 113 5.07 -5.86 -2.82
CA GLN A 113 5.45 -4.54 -3.27
C GLN A 113 4.19 -3.68 -3.47
N PHE A 114 4.11 -2.58 -2.73
CA PHE A 114 3.18 -1.48 -2.92
C PHE A 114 3.93 -0.23 -3.36
N ALA A 115 3.19 0.84 -3.65
CA ALA A 115 3.75 2.11 -3.99
C ALA A 115 4.38 2.76 -2.75
N SER A 116 5.35 3.63 -2.98
CA SER A 116 6.09 4.33 -1.93
C SER A 116 6.33 5.78 -2.30
N ASP A 117 7.14 6.46 -1.51
CA ASP A 117 7.60 7.83 -1.82
C ASP A 117 8.66 7.85 -2.94
N SER A 118 9.15 6.67 -3.37
CA SER A 118 10.12 6.52 -4.45
C SER A 118 9.45 6.43 -5.82
N ARG A 119 9.92 7.30 -6.73
CA ARG A 119 9.53 7.31 -8.14
C ARG A 119 9.88 6.01 -8.85
N GLU A 120 11.00 5.40 -8.49
CA GLU A 120 11.48 4.14 -9.05
C GLU A 120 10.50 3.00 -8.72
N VAL A 121 9.98 2.97 -7.50
CA VAL A 121 8.97 1.98 -7.08
C VAL A 121 7.68 2.13 -7.88
N TRP A 122 7.21 3.37 -8.07
CA TRP A 122 6.05 3.66 -8.93
C TRP A 122 6.27 3.19 -10.37
N ARG A 123 7.42 3.54 -10.96
CA ARG A 123 7.76 3.10 -12.32
C ARG A 123 7.77 1.58 -12.41
N ASP A 124 8.41 0.90 -11.45
CA ASP A 124 8.48 -0.56 -11.46
C ASP A 124 7.08 -1.18 -11.36
N LEU A 125 6.20 -0.66 -10.49
CA LEU A 125 4.82 -1.13 -10.38
C LEU A 125 4.03 -0.97 -11.69
N LEU A 126 4.20 0.16 -12.37
CA LEU A 126 3.45 0.51 -13.58
C LEU A 126 4.02 -0.12 -14.86
N THR A 127 5.26 -0.60 -14.85
CA THR A 127 5.93 -1.10 -16.08
C THR A 127 6.36 -2.57 -16.01
N LYS A 128 6.36 -3.20 -14.82
CA LYS A 128 6.79 -4.60 -14.64
C LYS A 128 5.70 -5.60 -15.01
N ASN A 129 5.28 -5.56 -16.28
CA ASN A 129 4.25 -6.43 -16.88
C ASN A 129 4.59 -7.93 -16.92
N GLY A 130 5.71 -8.33 -16.33
CA GLY A 130 6.10 -9.72 -16.16
C GLY A 130 5.72 -10.36 -14.83
N SER A 131 5.22 -9.58 -13.88
CA SER A 131 4.71 -10.10 -12.62
C SER A 131 3.36 -10.80 -12.84
N PRO A 132 3.11 -11.99 -12.26
CA PRO A 132 1.78 -12.62 -12.26
C PRO A 132 0.71 -11.75 -11.60
N ASP A 133 1.10 -10.89 -10.67
CA ASP A 133 0.21 -9.95 -9.98
C ASP A 133 0.02 -8.63 -10.72
N PHE A 134 0.75 -8.37 -11.82
CA PHE A 134 0.63 -7.12 -12.58
C PHE A 134 -0.81 -6.80 -13.03
N PRO A 135 -1.65 -7.77 -13.43
CA PRO A 135 -3.06 -7.50 -13.75
C PRO A 135 -3.85 -6.88 -12.59
N LYS A 136 -3.48 -7.16 -11.32
CA LYS A 136 -4.10 -6.50 -10.17
C LYS A 136 -3.78 -5.01 -10.12
N THR A 137 -2.52 -4.66 -10.39
CA THR A 137 -2.09 -3.25 -10.50
C THR A 137 -2.80 -2.55 -11.64
N GLN A 138 -2.95 -3.22 -12.79
CA GLN A 138 -3.68 -2.70 -13.94
C GLN A 138 -5.14 -2.40 -13.58
N ALA A 139 -5.85 -3.36 -12.97
CA ALA A 139 -7.26 -3.21 -12.61
C ALA A 139 -7.49 -2.09 -11.57
N ALA A 140 -6.63 -2.01 -10.55
CA ALA A 140 -6.72 -0.95 -9.54
C ALA A 140 -6.43 0.43 -10.15
N LEU A 141 -5.45 0.53 -11.06
CA LEU A 141 -5.15 1.78 -11.76
C LEU A 141 -6.32 2.24 -12.63
N GLN A 142 -6.90 1.34 -13.43
CA GLN A 142 -8.06 1.66 -14.27
C GLN A 142 -9.23 2.18 -13.45
N THR A 143 -9.57 1.48 -12.36
CA THR A 143 -10.63 1.88 -11.42
C THR A 143 -10.36 3.26 -10.84
N LEU A 144 -9.10 3.57 -10.47
CA LEU A 144 -8.71 4.89 -9.99
C LEU A 144 -8.86 5.96 -11.07
N LEU A 145 -8.36 5.71 -12.28
CA LEU A 145 -8.40 6.67 -13.39
C LEU A 145 -9.85 6.97 -13.79
N ASP A 146 -10.72 5.96 -13.84
CA ASP A 146 -12.14 6.15 -14.11
C ASP A 146 -12.83 6.96 -13.01
N ALA A 147 -12.52 6.68 -11.74
CA ALA A 147 -13.10 7.40 -10.63
C ALA A 147 -12.68 8.88 -10.60
N VAL A 148 -11.44 9.19 -10.98
CA VAL A 148 -10.95 10.56 -11.10
C VAL A 148 -11.53 11.25 -12.34
N ALA A 149 -11.61 10.55 -13.47
CA ALA A 149 -12.16 11.07 -14.72
C ALA A 149 -13.69 11.26 -14.71
N ALA A 150 -14.40 10.68 -13.75
CA ALA A 150 -15.85 10.85 -13.61
C ALA A 150 -16.27 12.27 -13.19
N SER A 151 -15.34 13.11 -12.73
CA SER A 151 -15.58 14.48 -12.31
C SER A 151 -14.41 15.37 -12.71
N ASP A 152 -14.71 16.48 -13.38
CA ASP A 152 -13.72 17.53 -13.67
C ASP A 152 -13.68 18.62 -12.58
N ASP A 153 -14.58 18.52 -11.59
CA ASP A 153 -14.70 19.49 -10.51
C ASP A 153 -13.64 19.27 -9.42
N GLY A 154 -12.99 20.37 -9.01
CA GLY A 154 -12.07 20.41 -7.88
C GLY A 154 -10.63 19.98 -8.20
N GLN A 155 -9.75 20.11 -7.21
CA GLN A 155 -8.36 19.70 -7.36
C GLN A 155 -8.26 18.17 -7.41
N VAL A 156 -7.27 17.64 -8.14
CA VAL A 156 -7.04 16.17 -8.23
C VAL A 156 -6.89 15.53 -6.84
N GLN A 157 -6.26 16.24 -5.89
CA GLN A 157 -6.12 15.79 -4.51
C GLN A 157 -7.48 15.59 -3.81
N ASP A 158 -8.46 16.46 -4.05
CA ASP A 158 -9.79 16.35 -3.47
C ASP A 158 -10.57 15.19 -4.10
N ARG A 159 -10.42 14.97 -5.41
CA ARG A 159 -11.01 13.80 -6.08
C ARG A 159 -10.43 12.49 -5.56
N LEU A 160 -9.11 12.41 -5.37
CA LEU A 160 -8.45 11.26 -4.74
C LEU A 160 -8.95 11.02 -3.30
N ARG A 161 -9.10 12.08 -2.50
CA ARG A 161 -9.73 11.99 -1.17
C ARG A 161 -11.16 11.50 -1.23
N GLY A 162 -11.93 11.91 -2.24
CA GLY A 162 -13.27 11.40 -2.49
C GLY A 162 -13.30 9.89 -2.70
N VAL A 163 -12.36 9.35 -3.48
CA VAL A 163 -12.19 7.89 -3.68
C VAL A 163 -11.88 7.18 -2.36
N ILE A 164 -10.91 7.71 -1.61
CA ILE A 164 -10.49 7.16 -0.30
C ILE A 164 -11.67 7.15 0.68
N ASN A 165 -12.35 8.28 0.83
CA ASN A 165 -13.44 8.44 1.79
C ASN A 165 -14.63 7.54 1.46
N ARG A 166 -14.95 7.35 0.18
CA ARG A 166 -16.01 6.42 -0.25
C ARG A 166 -15.70 4.99 0.19
N TYR A 167 -14.49 4.51 -0.12
CA TYR A 167 -14.04 3.19 0.29
C TYR A 167 -14.07 3.03 1.83
N LEU A 168 -13.52 4.00 2.57
CA LEU A 168 -13.51 3.94 4.03
C LEU A 168 -14.92 3.93 4.63
N ALA A 169 -15.84 4.73 4.09
CA ALA A 169 -17.24 4.78 4.53
C ALA A 169 -17.96 3.45 4.27
N GLU A 170 -17.76 2.83 3.10
CA GLU A 170 -18.31 1.51 2.78
C GLU A 170 -17.81 0.45 3.76
N ARG A 171 -16.49 0.40 4.04
CA ARG A 171 -15.91 -0.54 5.01
C ARG A 171 -16.39 -0.30 6.44
N GLN A 172 -16.55 0.96 6.84
CA GLN A 172 -17.11 1.34 8.16
C GLN A 172 -18.57 0.93 8.30
N GLN A 173 -19.40 1.19 7.29
CA GLN A 173 -20.80 0.77 7.28
C GLN A 173 -20.92 -0.75 7.36
N ALA A 174 -20.07 -1.48 6.63
CA ALA A 174 -20.04 -2.94 6.66
C ALA A 174 -19.38 -3.53 7.91
N ARG A 175 -18.72 -2.71 8.75
CA ARG A 175 -17.84 -3.14 9.87
C ARG A 175 -16.85 -4.22 9.41
N ALA A 176 -16.14 -3.94 8.32
CA ALA A 176 -15.26 -4.90 7.65
C ALA A 176 -13.85 -4.29 7.49
N PHE A 177 -13.01 -4.46 8.51
CA PHE A 177 -11.67 -3.86 8.58
C PHE A 177 -10.59 -4.93 8.39
N ASP A 178 -10.28 -5.23 7.14
CA ASP A 178 -9.11 -6.05 6.77
C ASP A 178 -7.81 -5.23 6.78
N TRP A 179 -6.69 -5.85 6.42
CA TRP A 179 -5.38 -5.17 6.32
C TRP A 179 -5.38 -3.99 5.33
N ARG A 180 -6.17 -4.08 4.25
CA ARG A 180 -6.24 -3.08 3.19
C ARG A 180 -6.96 -1.84 3.68
N TYR A 181 -8.04 -2.00 4.46
CA TYR A 181 -8.69 -0.93 5.19
C TYR A 181 -7.69 -0.12 6.02
N TYR A 182 -6.88 -0.79 6.84
CA TYR A 182 -5.92 -0.11 7.70
C TYR A 182 -4.83 0.62 6.92
N LEU A 183 -4.28 -0.01 5.87
CA LEU A 183 -3.32 0.67 5.00
C LEU A 183 -3.94 1.90 4.33
N VAL A 184 -5.20 1.84 3.87
CA VAL A 184 -5.86 3.01 3.29
C VAL A 184 -6.08 4.10 4.35
N ARG A 185 -6.59 3.75 5.53
CA ARG A 185 -6.98 4.68 6.59
C ARG A 185 -5.80 5.41 7.25
N TYR A 186 -4.69 4.71 7.45
CA TYR A 186 -3.55 5.21 8.23
C TYR A 186 -2.33 5.43 7.34
N ASP A 187 -2.05 6.70 7.03
CA ASP A 187 -0.87 7.10 6.24
C ASP A 187 0.44 6.56 6.82
N GLU A 188 0.53 6.48 8.16
CA GLU A 188 1.67 5.96 8.89
C GLU A 188 2.07 4.55 8.44
N MET A 189 1.08 3.75 8.05
CA MET A 189 1.26 2.38 7.58
C MET A 189 1.76 2.29 6.12
N ARG A 190 1.86 3.42 5.40
CA ARG A 190 2.36 3.54 4.02
C ARG A 190 3.57 4.46 3.89
N THR A 191 4.25 4.74 5.00
CA THR A 191 5.43 5.61 5.02
C THR A 191 6.71 4.87 4.63
N GLY A 192 7.67 5.63 4.11
CA GLY A 192 9.01 5.15 3.79
C GLY A 192 9.18 4.79 2.31
N ASP A 193 10.45 4.58 1.95
CA ASP A 193 10.85 4.61 0.54
C ASP A 193 10.67 3.28 -0.19
N SER A 194 10.56 2.16 0.54
CA SER A 194 10.63 0.83 -0.08
C SER A 194 9.29 0.34 -0.64
N GLY A 195 8.17 0.68 0.01
CA GLY A 195 6.85 0.10 -0.28
C GLY A 195 6.76 -1.42 -0.08
N LEU A 196 7.72 -2.04 0.62
CA LEU A 196 7.80 -3.49 0.78
C LEU A 196 7.21 -3.96 2.11
N TYR A 197 6.37 -4.98 2.03
CA TYR A 197 5.73 -5.61 3.19
C TYR A 197 6.00 -7.11 3.21
N ALA A 198 6.19 -7.64 4.41
CA ALA A 198 6.38 -9.07 4.63
C ALA A 198 5.40 -9.58 5.68
N GLY A 199 4.54 -10.51 5.29
CA GLY A 199 3.68 -11.24 6.21
C GLY A 199 4.46 -12.24 7.05
N SER A 200 4.16 -12.30 8.34
CA SER A 200 4.75 -13.29 9.26
C SER A 200 4.50 -14.75 8.82
N ASN A 201 3.35 -15.01 8.20
CA ASN A 201 2.95 -16.30 7.61
C ASN A 201 3.07 -16.31 6.07
N GLY A 202 3.78 -15.32 5.50
CA GLY A 202 3.87 -15.13 4.05
C GLY A 202 2.71 -14.35 3.43
N GLU A 203 1.61 -14.11 4.15
CA GLU A 203 0.42 -13.42 3.61
C GLU A 203 0.22 -12.03 4.23
N MET A 204 -0.45 -11.14 3.50
CA MET A 204 -0.91 -9.88 4.09
C MET A 204 -1.97 -10.16 5.16
N GLY A 205 -2.04 -9.29 6.16
CA GLY A 205 -2.92 -9.45 7.31
C GLY A 205 -2.50 -8.52 8.44
N PHE A 206 -2.79 -8.93 9.66
CA PHE A 206 -2.56 -8.10 10.84
C PHE A 206 -1.16 -8.25 11.48
N SER A 207 -0.36 -9.22 11.01
CA SER A 207 1.02 -9.43 11.43
C SER A 207 1.94 -9.34 10.23
N VAL A 208 2.37 -8.11 9.94
CA VAL A 208 3.16 -7.73 8.77
C VAL A 208 4.32 -6.82 9.20
N CYS A 209 5.40 -6.85 8.44
CA CYS A 209 6.54 -5.95 8.59
C CYS A 209 6.59 -4.98 7.41
N MET A 210 6.57 -3.69 7.68
CA MET A 210 6.81 -2.61 6.71
C MET A 210 8.31 -2.34 6.64
N LEU A 211 8.96 -2.82 5.57
CA LEU A 211 10.41 -2.87 5.47
C LEU A 211 10.99 -1.52 5.07
N ARG A 212 12.15 -1.16 5.62
CA ARG A 212 12.88 0.02 5.17
C ARG A 212 13.67 -0.23 3.89
N LYS A 213 14.17 -1.45 3.70
CA LYS A 213 14.97 -1.88 2.55
C LYS A 213 14.48 -3.23 2.03
N SER A 214 15.04 -3.66 0.90
CA SER A 214 14.66 -4.91 0.25
C SER A 214 14.97 -6.18 1.06
N GLN A 215 15.88 -6.11 2.02
CA GLN A 215 16.36 -7.25 2.80
C GLN A 215 15.87 -7.22 4.25
N MET A 216 15.64 -8.39 4.83
CA MET A 216 15.15 -8.54 6.22
C MET A 216 16.25 -8.35 7.27
N ASN A 217 17.52 -8.37 6.86
CA ASN A 217 18.66 -7.97 7.71
C ASN A 217 18.78 -6.44 7.86
N SER A 218 17.64 -5.76 7.90
CA SER A 218 17.55 -4.31 8.07
C SER A 218 16.40 -3.97 9.00
N TYR A 219 16.45 -2.77 9.57
CA TYR A 219 15.37 -2.29 10.41
C TYR A 219 14.07 -2.14 9.62
N TYR A 220 12.97 -2.48 10.26
CA TYR A 220 11.62 -2.36 9.72
C TYR A 220 10.64 -1.91 10.82
N ARG A 221 9.43 -1.54 10.42
CA ARG A 221 8.33 -1.21 11.33
C ARG A 221 7.30 -2.34 11.33
N ASP A 222 6.62 -2.55 12.45
CA ASP A 222 5.28 -3.13 12.40
C ASP A 222 4.31 -1.97 12.12
N PRO A 223 3.55 -1.98 11.01
CA PRO A 223 2.79 -0.82 10.61
C PRO A 223 1.66 -0.52 11.61
N PHE A 224 1.07 -1.53 12.26
CA PHE A 224 0.03 -1.31 13.26
C PHE A 224 0.61 -0.65 14.52
N LEU A 225 1.71 -1.18 15.04
CA LEU A 225 2.35 -0.58 16.22
C LEU A 225 2.88 0.83 15.94
N PHE A 226 3.39 1.06 14.73
CA PHE A 226 3.84 2.39 14.33
C PHE A 226 2.67 3.39 14.20
N ALA A 227 1.55 2.97 13.60
CA ALA A 227 0.34 3.80 13.54
C ALA A 227 -0.21 4.11 14.94
N ILE A 228 -0.26 3.12 15.83
CA ILE A 228 -0.66 3.32 17.24
C ILE A 228 0.27 4.33 17.91
N TYR A 229 1.58 4.14 17.83
CA TYR A 229 2.57 5.04 18.40
C TYR A 229 2.37 6.50 17.92
N GLN A 230 2.27 6.71 16.60
CA GLN A 230 2.07 8.04 16.02
C GLN A 230 0.75 8.70 16.42
N ARG A 231 -0.29 7.91 16.69
CA ARG A 231 -1.63 8.39 17.09
C ARG A 231 -1.80 8.52 18.60
N SER A 232 -0.85 8.08 19.42
CA SER A 232 -0.96 8.05 20.89
C SER A 232 -0.72 9.38 21.59
N GLY A 233 -0.44 10.45 20.84
CA GLY A 233 -0.17 11.77 21.38
C GLY A 233 1.25 11.93 21.93
N ALA A 234 1.68 13.19 22.10
CA ALA A 234 3.08 13.53 22.33
C ALA A 234 3.66 13.00 23.66
N GLN A 235 2.86 12.89 24.72
CA GLN A 235 3.36 12.39 26.01
C GLN A 235 3.64 10.89 25.97
N VAL A 236 2.70 10.11 25.42
CA VAL A 236 2.88 8.65 25.26
C VAL A 236 4.06 8.38 24.33
N GLN A 237 4.23 9.14 23.24
CA GLN A 237 5.36 8.98 22.33
C GLN A 237 6.72 9.28 22.96
N LYS A 238 6.80 10.26 23.86
CA LYS A 238 8.05 10.57 24.57
C LYS A 238 8.48 9.44 25.49
N ASP A 239 7.52 8.72 26.03
CA ASP A 239 7.74 7.62 26.96
C ASP A 239 7.91 6.26 26.27
N ALA A 240 7.22 6.06 25.16
CA ALA A 240 7.29 4.83 24.39
C ALA A 240 8.61 4.74 23.62
N VAL A 241 9.18 3.54 23.57
CA VAL A 241 10.32 3.25 22.70
C VAL A 241 9.85 3.30 21.24
N ASP A 242 10.51 4.13 20.42
CA ASP A 242 10.19 4.24 18.99
C ASP A 242 10.24 2.84 18.32
N PRO A 243 9.11 2.31 17.78
CA PRO A 243 8.99 0.88 17.44
C PRO A 243 9.73 0.48 16.16
N TRP A 244 11.06 0.51 16.20
CA TRP A 244 11.93 -0.07 15.17
C TRP A 244 12.30 -1.49 15.58
N PHE A 245 12.12 -2.41 14.64
CA PHE A 245 12.39 -3.82 14.85
C PHE A 245 13.47 -4.32 13.89
N TYR A 246 14.14 -5.39 14.29
CA TYR A 246 15.15 -6.09 13.50
C TYR A 246 14.98 -7.59 13.70
N GLY A 247 15.22 -8.38 12.66
CA GLY A 247 15.02 -9.85 12.71
C GLY A 247 14.12 -10.34 11.58
N PHE A 248 13.51 -11.51 11.74
CA PHE A 248 12.60 -12.10 10.77
C PHE A 248 11.14 -11.64 10.97
N ALA A 249 10.30 -11.78 9.95
CA ALA A 249 8.89 -11.37 10.02
C ALA A 249 8.07 -12.18 11.05
N ALA A 250 8.54 -13.38 11.41
CA ALA A 250 7.92 -14.22 12.44
C ALA A 250 8.32 -13.84 13.87
N ASP A 251 9.35 -12.99 14.04
CA ASP A 251 9.84 -12.60 15.36
C ASP A 251 8.82 -11.69 16.06
N GLU A 252 8.82 -11.76 17.39
CA GLU A 252 7.92 -10.94 18.21
C GLU A 252 8.33 -9.46 18.17
N ARG A 253 7.34 -8.57 18.02
CA ARG A 253 7.56 -7.13 17.91
C ARG A 253 6.77 -6.43 19.00
N TRP A 254 7.46 -5.98 20.04
CA TRP A 254 6.86 -5.37 21.22
C TRP A 254 7.09 -3.85 21.22
N LEU A 255 6.01 -3.08 21.30
CA LEU A 255 6.05 -1.65 21.61
C LEU A 255 6.06 -1.51 23.14
N GLU A 256 7.11 -0.89 23.68
CA GLU A 256 7.37 -0.77 25.12
C GLU A 256 7.13 0.66 25.62
N LEU A 257 6.50 0.78 26.79
CA LEU A 257 6.41 2.02 27.56
C LEU A 257 7.56 2.10 28.55
N GLY A 258 8.45 3.08 28.39
CA GLY A 258 9.63 3.24 29.26
C GLY A 258 9.28 3.55 30.72
N SER A 259 8.16 4.22 30.99
CA SER A 259 7.79 4.63 32.35
C SER A 259 7.46 3.49 33.30
N ASN A 260 6.93 2.38 32.79
CA ASN A 260 6.50 1.25 33.63
C ASN A 260 6.83 -0.13 33.05
N GLY A 261 7.46 -0.20 31.88
CA GLY A 261 7.89 -1.44 31.23
C GLY A 261 6.74 -2.28 30.66
N ALA A 262 5.50 -1.80 30.66
CA ALA A 262 4.40 -2.49 29.99
C ALA A 262 4.64 -2.52 28.47
N GLN A 263 4.27 -3.62 27.81
CA GLN A 263 4.49 -3.79 26.38
C GLN A 263 3.23 -4.27 25.68
N ILE A 264 3.01 -3.84 24.44
CA ILE A 264 1.97 -4.38 23.56
C ILE A 264 2.58 -4.89 22.26
N ARG A 265 2.01 -5.96 21.70
CA ARG A 265 2.30 -6.40 20.32
C ARG A 265 1.02 -6.68 19.54
N CYS A 266 1.04 -6.40 18.25
CA CYS A 266 -0.05 -6.72 17.34
C CYS A 266 0.05 -8.19 16.90
N VAL A 267 -1.06 -8.91 17.00
CA VAL A 267 -1.24 -10.28 16.47
C VAL A 267 -2.57 -10.38 15.74
N THR A 268 -2.80 -11.51 15.05
CA THR A 268 -4.02 -11.71 14.26
C THR A 268 -5.29 -11.43 15.06
N GLY A 269 -5.44 -12.06 16.23
CA GLY A 269 -6.65 -11.94 17.07
C GLY A 269 -6.73 -10.68 17.94
N GLY A 270 -5.76 -9.76 17.87
CA GLY A 270 -5.78 -8.51 18.64
C GLY A 270 -4.41 -8.10 19.16
N PHE A 271 -4.31 -7.76 20.45
CA PHE A 271 -3.06 -7.33 21.07
C PHE A 271 -2.65 -8.26 22.21
N LEU A 272 -1.41 -8.72 22.21
CA LEU A 272 -0.84 -9.32 23.42
C LEU A 272 -0.20 -8.24 24.27
N VAL A 273 -0.42 -8.31 25.57
CA VAL A 273 0.05 -7.34 26.57
C VAL A 273 0.96 -8.04 27.56
N LYS A 274 2.15 -7.46 27.80
CA LYS A 274 2.99 -7.81 28.94
C LYS A 274 2.74 -6.83 30.08
N PRO A 275 2.60 -7.32 31.32
CA PRO A 275 2.34 -6.47 32.47
C PRO A 275 3.50 -5.49 32.72
N PRO A 276 3.24 -4.37 33.43
CA PRO A 276 4.30 -3.47 33.86
C PRO A 276 5.31 -4.20 34.75
N THR A 277 6.58 -3.82 34.65
CA THR A 277 7.67 -4.35 35.48
C THR A 277 7.67 -3.75 36.89
N LEU A 278 7.05 -2.58 37.06
CA LEU A 278 6.92 -1.91 38.35
C LEU A 278 5.76 -2.51 39.17
N ALA A 279 6.08 -3.13 40.30
CA ALA A 279 5.09 -3.73 41.21
C ALA A 279 4.02 -2.73 41.70
N SER A 280 4.37 -1.44 41.82
CA SER A 280 3.43 -0.36 42.18
C SER A 280 2.28 -0.18 41.19
N CYS A 281 2.45 -0.61 39.94
CA CYS A 281 1.42 -0.52 38.91
C CYS A 281 0.39 -1.67 38.96
N GLY A 282 0.59 -2.69 39.81
CA GLY A 282 -0.22 -3.93 39.79
C GLY A 282 -1.73 -3.69 39.89
N ALA A 283 -2.18 -2.90 40.88
CA ALA A 283 -3.61 -2.61 41.04
C ALA A 283 -4.18 -1.76 39.88
N ALA A 284 -3.37 -0.93 39.23
CA ALA A 284 -3.77 -0.18 38.04
C ALA A 284 -3.87 -1.10 36.82
N PHE A 285 -2.93 -2.03 36.67
CA PHE A 285 -2.94 -3.02 35.61
C PHE A 285 -4.15 -3.95 35.68
N GLU A 286 -4.55 -4.40 36.88
CA GLU A 286 -5.78 -5.19 37.05
C GLU A 286 -7.05 -4.45 36.56
N ARG A 287 -7.09 -3.12 36.68
CA ARG A 287 -8.18 -2.31 36.11
C ARG A 287 -8.13 -2.29 34.59
N VAL A 288 -6.94 -2.25 33.99
CA VAL A 288 -6.75 -2.35 32.52
C VAL A 288 -7.15 -3.74 32.04
N VAL A 289 -6.75 -4.80 32.76
CA VAL A 289 -7.16 -6.19 32.50
C VAL A 289 -8.69 -6.31 32.45
N ALA A 290 -9.37 -5.82 33.48
CA ALA A 290 -10.83 -5.84 33.53
C ALA A 290 -11.49 -4.98 32.42
N LYS A 291 -10.94 -3.80 32.13
CA LYS A 291 -11.50 -2.87 31.13
C LYS A 291 -11.45 -3.45 29.71
N TYR A 292 -10.36 -4.11 29.35
CA TYR A 292 -10.12 -4.63 28.00
C TYR A 292 -10.41 -6.13 27.85
N GLY A 293 -10.84 -6.80 28.92
CA GLY A 293 -11.10 -8.24 28.92
C GLY A 293 -9.84 -9.04 28.57
N ILE A 294 -8.69 -8.66 29.14
CA ILE A 294 -7.42 -9.33 28.87
C ILE A 294 -7.49 -10.76 29.38
N ASP A 295 -7.27 -11.74 28.49
CA ASP A 295 -7.35 -13.16 28.86
C ASP A 295 -6.10 -13.63 29.65
N ALA A 296 -6.11 -14.90 30.07
CA ALA A 296 -5.02 -15.49 30.84
C ALA A 296 -3.68 -15.54 30.08
N ASN A 297 -3.68 -15.39 28.75
CA ASN A 297 -2.48 -15.33 27.93
C ASN A 297 -2.02 -13.89 27.65
N GLY A 298 -2.72 -12.89 28.21
CA GLY A 298 -2.43 -11.48 27.98
C GLY A 298 -3.07 -10.93 26.70
N LEU A 299 -4.03 -11.63 26.08
CA LEU A 299 -4.67 -11.19 24.83
C LEU A 299 -5.82 -10.21 25.13
N VAL A 300 -5.73 -9.02 24.57
CA VAL A 300 -6.85 -8.11 24.30
C VAL A 300 -7.45 -8.52 22.96
N PRO A 301 -8.64 -9.14 22.92
CA PRO A 301 -9.25 -9.56 21.66
C PRO A 301 -9.72 -8.34 20.86
N VAL A 302 -9.47 -8.38 19.55
CA VAL A 302 -10.19 -7.52 18.59
C VAL A 302 -11.32 -8.36 17.98
N PRO A 303 -12.59 -7.94 18.07
CA PRO A 303 -13.70 -8.71 17.50
C PRO A 303 -13.57 -8.84 15.98
N GLN A 304 -13.66 -10.06 15.47
CA GLN A 304 -13.41 -10.39 14.06
C GLN A 304 -14.51 -11.26 13.45
N GLU A 305 -14.75 -11.08 12.15
CA GLU A 305 -15.67 -11.86 11.33
C GLU A 305 -15.04 -12.17 9.97
N THR A 306 -15.37 -13.32 9.38
CA THR A 306 -15.00 -13.61 7.99
C THR A 306 -16.06 -13.02 7.05
N LYS A 307 -15.64 -12.11 6.18
CA LYS A 307 -16.49 -11.47 5.17
C LYS A 307 -15.87 -11.68 3.80
N GLU A 308 -16.63 -12.25 2.87
CA GLU A 308 -16.15 -12.55 1.51
C GLU A 308 -14.86 -13.39 1.46
N GLY A 309 -14.66 -14.26 2.45
CA GLY A 309 -13.46 -15.10 2.56
C GLY A 309 -12.27 -14.43 3.23
N GLU A 310 -12.38 -13.15 3.61
CA GLU A 310 -11.33 -12.40 4.31
C GLU A 310 -11.67 -12.22 5.79
N LEU A 311 -10.66 -12.38 6.65
CA LEU A 311 -10.79 -12.08 8.07
C LEU A 311 -10.74 -10.57 8.28
N CYS A 312 -11.82 -10.01 8.81
CA CYS A 312 -11.98 -8.58 9.05
C CYS A 312 -12.16 -8.32 10.55
N ASP A 313 -11.53 -7.28 11.07
CA ASP A 313 -11.97 -6.72 12.35
C ASP A 313 -13.33 -6.04 12.16
N THR A 314 -14.14 -6.05 13.21
CA THR A 314 -15.40 -5.29 13.25
C THR A 314 -15.25 -3.98 14.02
N ASP A 315 -14.17 -3.84 14.79
CA ASP A 315 -13.77 -2.61 15.47
C ASP A 315 -12.38 -2.19 15.03
N ASP A 316 -12.11 -0.88 15.00
CA ASP A 316 -10.81 -0.37 14.57
C ASP A 316 -9.72 -0.70 15.59
N ARG A 317 -8.79 -1.58 15.19
CA ARG A 317 -7.70 -2.05 16.05
C ARG A 317 -6.68 -0.97 16.37
N VAL A 318 -6.45 -0.02 15.47
CA VAL A 318 -5.49 1.07 15.72
C VAL A 318 -6.07 2.00 16.77
N GLU A 319 -7.35 2.37 16.67
CA GLU A 319 -8.03 3.14 17.71
C GLU A 319 -8.07 2.41 19.06
N LEU A 320 -8.35 1.10 19.06
CA LEU A 320 -8.28 0.29 20.27
C LEU A 320 -6.86 0.28 20.86
N GLY A 321 -5.84 0.06 20.03
CA GLY A 321 -4.45 0.05 20.44
C GLY A 321 -3.97 1.37 21.02
N VAL A 322 -4.43 2.51 20.45
CA VAL A 322 -4.16 3.86 20.99
C VAL A 322 -4.76 4.03 22.38
N ARG A 323 -6.02 3.63 22.58
CA ARG A 323 -6.67 3.71 23.90
C ARG A 323 -5.98 2.80 24.92
N LEU A 324 -5.64 1.58 24.51
CA LEU A 324 -4.92 0.61 25.36
C LEU A 324 -3.56 1.17 25.79
N LEU A 325 -2.76 1.69 24.84
CA LEU A 325 -1.44 2.23 25.15
C LEU A 325 -1.53 3.46 26.07
N ALA A 326 -2.52 4.32 25.88
CA ALA A 326 -2.75 5.48 26.74
C ALA A 326 -3.12 5.07 28.18
N ASP A 327 -4.01 4.09 28.36
CA ASP A 327 -4.37 3.59 29.69
C ASP A 327 -3.19 2.90 30.38
N LEU A 328 -2.38 2.14 29.63
CA LEU A 328 -1.16 1.54 30.15
C LEU A 328 -0.15 2.61 30.58
N HIS A 329 0.02 3.67 29.80
CA HIS A 329 0.88 4.80 30.15
C HIS A 329 0.39 5.54 31.40
N ALA A 330 -0.93 5.67 31.57
CA ALA A 330 -1.55 6.34 32.72
C ALA A 330 -1.43 5.58 34.06
N MET A 331 -0.89 4.35 34.06
CA MET A 331 -0.67 3.57 35.29
C MET A 331 0.46 4.12 36.17
N GLN A 332 1.05 5.28 35.85
CA GLN A 332 2.22 5.82 36.54
C GLN A 332 2.03 5.83 38.08
N PRO A 333 3.06 5.41 38.83
CA PRO A 333 2.99 5.42 40.29
C PRO A 333 2.80 6.85 40.79
N GLY A 334 1.82 7.03 41.68
CA GLY A 334 1.62 8.26 42.42
C GLY A 334 2.72 8.56 43.43
#